data_AF-A0A7J2T7T4-F1
#
_entry.id   AF-A0A7J2T7T4-F1
#
_cell.length_a   1.000
_cell.length_b   1.000
_cell.length_c   1.000
_cell.angle_alpha   90.00
_cell.angle_beta   90.00
_cell.angle_gamma   90.00
#
_symmetry.space_group_name_H-M   'P 1'
#
loop_
_entity.id
_entity.type
_entity.pdbx_description
1 polymer ?
#
loop_
_entity_poly.entity_id
_entity_poly.type
_entity_poly.pdbx_seq_one_letter_code
_entity_poly.pdbx_strand_id
1 'polypeptide(L)'
;MTLWKKYLDKINEEYEVVMRKRQALGSLLTNGKISQSTFEMFNKEMDEAIAEIERQKRSILEKMSDKVKELEEHIRILEKMLANIEIQHVGGEISDEAYQQEMTLLTIGLENAKKELESIKETIEKLAASAKTTEYPTTWAEKEVKTVPLEEKIKASETEAPLTEFIMESKELKEIPQEAPTTETTS
;
A
#
# COMPACT_ATOMS: atom_id res chain seq x y z
N MET A 1 -9.75 -16.39 8.07
CA MET A 1 -9.48 -15.14 7.32
C MET A 1 -8.25 -15.42 6.45
N THR A 2 -8.33 -15.26 5.12
CA THR A 2 -7.19 -15.54 4.23
C THR A 2 -6.10 -14.49 4.40
N LEU A 3 -4.83 -14.85 4.18
CA LEU A 3 -3.70 -13.93 4.27
C LEU A 3 -3.86 -12.72 3.34
N TRP A 4 -4.40 -12.97 2.14
CA TRP A 4 -4.73 -11.96 1.14
C TRP A 4 -5.67 -10.88 1.66
N LYS A 5 -6.74 -11.29 2.36
CA LYS A 5 -7.70 -10.37 2.96
C LYS A 5 -7.03 -9.48 4.02
N LYS A 6 -6.24 -10.08 4.93
CA LYS A 6 -5.51 -9.32 5.95
C LYS A 6 -4.55 -8.29 5.35
N TYR A 7 -3.84 -8.67 4.28
CA TYR A 7 -2.92 -7.77 3.61
C TYR A 7 -3.67 -6.62 2.92
N LEU A 8 -4.79 -6.91 2.27
CA LEU A 8 -5.66 -5.90 1.68
C LEU A 8 -6.24 -4.93 2.72
N ASP A 9 -6.71 -5.46 3.85
CA ASP A 9 -7.23 -4.65 4.96
C ASP A 9 -6.16 -3.64 5.45
N LYS A 10 -4.90 -4.08 5.55
CA LYS A 10 -3.76 -3.22 5.91
C LYS A 10 -3.51 -2.11 4.89
N ILE A 11 -3.50 -2.44 3.60
CA ILE A 11 -3.31 -1.45 2.52
C ILE A 11 -4.41 -0.40 2.54
N ASN A 12 -5.66 -0.82 2.75
CA ASN A 12 -6.79 0.10 2.85
C ASN A 12 -6.69 0.98 4.09
N GLU A 13 -6.27 0.45 5.24
CA GLU A 13 -6.03 1.25 6.44
C GLU A 13 -4.94 2.31 6.22
N GLU A 14 -3.84 1.96 5.55
CA GLU A 14 -2.78 2.90 5.19
C GLU A 14 -3.30 4.02 4.27
N TYR A 15 -4.12 3.66 3.27
CA TYR A 15 -4.78 4.62 2.39
C TYR A 15 -5.66 5.61 3.18
N GLU A 16 -6.51 5.11 4.06
CA GLU A 16 -7.37 5.95 4.90
C GLU A 16 -6.57 6.90 5.82
N VAL A 17 -5.41 6.45 6.32
CA VAL A 17 -4.51 7.31 7.10
C VAL A 17 -3.94 8.44 6.23
N VAL A 18 -3.46 8.13 5.02
CA VAL A 18 -2.92 9.14 4.10
C VAL A 18 -4.00 10.15 3.71
N MET A 19 -5.22 9.70 3.43
CA MET A 19 -6.34 10.58 3.09
C MET A 19 -6.77 11.49 4.23
N ARG A 20 -6.83 10.98 5.47
CA ARG A 20 -7.09 11.81 6.65
C ARG A 20 -6.00 12.85 6.87
N LYS A 21 -4.73 12.48 6.69
CA LYS A 21 -3.61 13.44 6.77
C LYS A 21 -3.74 14.53 5.70
N ARG A 22 -4.13 14.18 4.47
CA ARG A 22 -4.35 15.13 3.38
C ARG A 22 -5.46 16.13 3.68
N GLN A 23 -6.58 15.66 4.22
CA GLN A 23 -7.66 16.52 4.65
C GLN A 23 -7.23 17.49 5.77
N ALA A 24 -6.46 16.98 6.74
CA ALA A 24 -5.90 17.82 7.80
C ALA A 24 -4.92 18.86 7.24
N LEU A 25 -4.08 18.48 6.29
CA LEU A 25 -3.14 19.39 5.62
C LEU A 25 -3.87 20.52 4.87
N GLY A 26 -4.94 20.20 4.13
CA GLY A 26 -5.80 21.21 3.51
C GLY A 26 -6.41 22.16 4.54
N SER A 27 -6.88 21.63 5.66
CA SER A 27 -7.44 22.44 6.75
C SER A 27 -6.40 23.36 7.41
N LEU A 28 -5.13 22.95 7.48
CA LEU A 28 -4.05 23.79 8.00
C LEU A 28 -3.75 24.96 7.07
N LEU A 29 -3.78 24.72 5.75
CA LEU A 29 -3.59 25.77 4.74
C LEU A 29 -4.73 26.78 4.78
N THR A 30 -6.00 26.32 4.78
CA THR A 30 -7.18 27.21 4.80
C THR A 30 -7.23 28.07 6.06
N ASN A 31 -6.74 27.55 7.18
CA ASN A 31 -6.66 28.28 8.45
C ASN A 31 -5.41 29.18 8.57
N GLY A 32 -4.60 29.29 7.52
CA GLY A 32 -3.38 30.09 7.50
C GLY A 32 -2.29 29.62 8.47
N LYS A 33 -2.38 28.38 8.97
CA LYS A 33 -1.42 27.83 9.93
C LYS A 33 -0.10 27.38 9.28
N ILE A 34 -0.14 27.12 7.98
CA ILE A 34 1.03 26.75 7.17
C ILE A 34 1.08 27.61 5.91
N SER A 35 2.28 27.78 5.36
CA SER A 35 2.47 28.44 4.07
C SER A 35 2.05 27.53 2.91
N GLN A 36 1.77 28.14 1.75
CA GLN A 36 1.51 27.42 0.50
C GLN A 36 2.66 26.47 0.13
N SER A 37 3.90 26.92 0.26
CA SER A 37 5.09 26.11 -0.03
C SER A 37 5.18 24.88 0.89
N THR A 38 4.87 25.03 2.18
CA THR A 38 4.82 23.91 3.13
C THR A 38 3.70 22.93 2.79
N PHE A 39 2.54 23.43 2.39
CA PHE A 39 1.43 22.60 1.94
C PHE A 39 1.82 21.76 0.71
N GLU A 40 2.42 22.38 -0.31
CA GLU A 40 2.82 21.71 -1.55
C GLU A 40 3.84 20.59 -1.29
N MET A 41 4.82 20.84 -0.42
CA MET A 41 5.81 19.83 -0.03
C MET A 41 5.15 18.58 0.57
N PHE A 42 4.29 18.75 1.59
CA PHE A 42 3.60 17.61 2.21
C PHE A 42 2.56 16.97 1.29
N ASN A 43 1.91 17.76 0.43
CA ASN A 43 0.95 17.20 -0.52
C ASN A 43 1.65 16.29 -1.54
N LYS A 44 2.85 16.68 -1.99
CA LYS A 44 3.70 15.85 -2.84
C LYS A 44 4.08 14.53 -2.15
N GLU A 45 4.50 14.57 -0.88
CA GLU A 45 4.77 13.35 -0.10
C GLU A 45 3.54 12.44 0.00
N MET A 46 2.34 13.02 0.15
CA MET A 46 1.10 12.25 0.14
C MET A 46 0.81 11.64 -1.24
N ASP A 47 1.09 12.36 -2.33
CA ASP A 47 0.91 11.84 -3.69
C ASP A 47 1.84 10.66 -3.95
N GLU A 48 3.10 10.76 -3.51
CA GLU A 48 4.07 9.66 -3.54
C GLU A 48 3.59 8.46 -2.72
N ALA A 49 3.07 8.69 -1.51
CA ALA A 49 2.52 7.62 -0.67
C ALA A 49 1.31 6.91 -1.32
N ILE A 50 0.41 7.66 -1.94
CA ILE A 50 -0.73 7.08 -2.67
C ILE A 50 -0.26 6.29 -3.89
N ALA A 51 0.71 6.81 -4.64
CA ALA A 51 1.28 6.10 -5.78
C ALA A 51 1.90 4.76 -5.38
N GLU A 52 2.58 4.70 -4.24
CA GLU A 52 3.13 3.47 -3.69
C GLU A 52 2.03 2.50 -3.25
N ILE A 53 1.00 2.97 -2.55
CA ILE A 53 -0.16 2.16 -2.16
C ILE A 53 -0.82 1.53 -3.40
N GLU A 54 -1.03 2.31 -4.46
CA GLU A 54 -1.60 1.81 -5.72
C GLU A 54 -0.68 0.82 -6.43
N ARG A 55 0.64 0.99 -6.33
CA ARG A 55 1.61 -0.01 -6.82
C ARG A 55 1.49 -1.32 -6.05
N GLN A 56 1.36 -1.27 -4.73
CA GLN A 56 1.17 -2.45 -3.90
C GLN A 56 -0.15 -3.18 -4.21
N LYS A 57 -1.25 -2.42 -4.40
CA LYS A 57 -2.55 -2.98 -4.85
C LYS A 57 -2.44 -3.70 -6.20
N ARG A 58 -1.73 -3.12 -7.17
CA ARG A 58 -1.51 -3.79 -8.47
C ARG A 58 -0.68 -5.06 -8.33
N SER A 59 0.41 -5.00 -7.56
CA SER A 59 1.28 -6.17 -7.34
C SER A 59 0.55 -7.32 -6.65
N ILE A 60 -0.32 -7.03 -5.68
CA ILE A 60 -1.09 -8.08 -5.02
C ILE A 60 -2.15 -8.67 -5.95
N LEU A 61 -2.79 -7.84 -6.77
CA LEU A 61 -3.78 -8.31 -7.76
C LEU A 61 -3.14 -9.27 -8.78
N GLU A 62 -1.94 -8.93 -9.27
CA GLU A 62 -1.17 -9.79 -10.18
C GLU A 62 -0.86 -11.14 -9.53
N LYS A 63 -0.33 -11.14 -8.30
CA LYS A 63 -0.04 -12.37 -7.54
C LYS A 63 -1.30 -13.22 -7.30
N MET A 64 -2.44 -12.60 -7.00
CA MET A 64 -3.70 -13.32 -6.84
C MET A 64 -4.17 -13.92 -8.18
N SER A 65 -4.00 -13.21 -9.29
CA SER A 65 -4.34 -13.73 -10.63
C SER A 65 -3.49 -14.94 -11.00
N ASP A 66 -2.19 -14.92 -10.69
CA ASP A 66 -1.33 -16.08 -10.93
C ASP A 66 -1.69 -17.25 -10.04
N LYS A 67 -2.04 -17.00 -8.77
CA LYS A 67 -2.51 -18.06 -7.86
C LYS A 67 -3.83 -18.68 -8.32
N VAL A 68 -4.72 -17.90 -8.92
CA VAL A 68 -5.97 -18.40 -9.53
C VAL A 68 -5.65 -19.40 -10.65
N LYS A 69 -4.73 -19.04 -11.57
CA LYS A 69 -4.33 -19.94 -12.67
C LYS A 69 -3.69 -21.24 -12.14
N GLU A 70 -2.82 -21.12 -11.13
CA GLU A 70 -2.18 -22.27 -10.49
C GLU A 70 -3.22 -23.22 -9.87
N LEU A 71 -4.19 -22.67 -9.11
CA LEU A 71 -5.26 -23.47 -8.50
C LEU A 71 -6.17 -24.12 -9.53
N GLU A 72 -6.49 -23.43 -10.63
CA GLU A 72 -7.28 -23.99 -11.74
C GLU A 72 -6.56 -25.19 -12.39
N GLU A 73 -5.24 -25.12 -12.57
CA GLU A 73 -4.45 -26.27 -13.05
C GLU A 73 -4.39 -27.40 -12.02
N HIS A 74 -4.21 -27.11 -10.73
CA HIS A 74 -4.23 -28.12 -9.68
C HIS A 74 -5.57 -28.85 -9.61
N ILE A 75 -6.68 -28.13 -9.74
CA ILE A 75 -8.03 -28.71 -9.83
C ILE A 75 -8.12 -29.67 -11.02
N ARG A 76 -7.66 -29.26 -12.20
CA ARG A 76 -7.64 -30.10 -13.40
C ARG A 76 -6.80 -31.36 -13.21
N ILE A 77 -5.65 -31.27 -12.55
CA ILE A 77 -4.79 -32.42 -12.26
C ILE A 77 -5.49 -33.38 -11.29
N LEU A 78 -6.08 -32.87 -10.21
CA LEU A 78 -6.83 -33.68 -9.24
C LEU A 78 -8.02 -34.38 -9.89
N GLU A 79 -8.76 -33.71 -10.77
CA GLU A 79 -9.87 -34.32 -11.52
C GLU A 79 -9.40 -35.45 -12.45
N LYS A 80 -8.23 -35.31 -13.09
CA LYS A 80 -7.62 -36.39 -13.87
C LYS A 80 -7.19 -37.56 -12.99
N MET A 81 -6.60 -37.30 -11.83
CA MET A 81 -6.19 -38.34 -10.89
C MET A 81 -7.41 -39.11 -10.36
N LEU A 82 -8.50 -38.40 -10.01
CA LEU A 82 -9.77 -39.01 -9.62
C LEU A 82 -10.31 -39.92 -10.73
N ALA A 83 -10.35 -39.45 -11.97
CA ALA A 83 -10.77 -40.29 -13.09
C ALA A 83 -9.86 -41.51 -13.29
N ASN A 84 -8.54 -41.35 -13.09
CA ASN A 84 -7.59 -42.45 -13.22
C ASN A 84 -7.81 -43.54 -12.17
N ILE A 85 -8.01 -43.17 -10.90
CA ILE A 85 -8.23 -44.16 -9.84
C ILE A 85 -9.56 -44.88 -10.01
N GLU A 86 -10.58 -44.22 -10.57
CA GLU A 86 -11.86 -44.84 -10.90
C GLU A 86 -11.69 -45.91 -11.99
N ILE A 87 -10.92 -45.60 -13.04
CA ILE A 87 -10.60 -46.56 -14.11
C ILE A 87 -9.83 -47.75 -13.55
N GLN A 88 -8.84 -47.51 -12.70
CA GLN A 88 -8.03 -48.57 -12.07
C GLN A 88 -8.87 -49.46 -11.16
N HIS A 89 -9.81 -48.88 -10.40
CA HIS A 89 -10.71 -49.64 -9.53
C HIS A 89 -11.66 -50.52 -10.33
N VAL A 90 -12.35 -49.95 -11.32
CA VAL A 90 -13.26 -50.71 -12.22
C VAL A 90 -12.51 -51.75 -13.04
N GLY A 91 -11.25 -51.47 -13.42
CA GLY A 91 -10.36 -52.40 -14.10
C GLY A 91 -9.80 -53.52 -13.22
N GLY A 92 -10.02 -53.46 -11.90
CA GLY A 92 -9.49 -54.42 -10.94
C GLY A 92 -7.98 -54.31 -10.70
N GLU A 93 -7.38 -53.17 -11.06
CA GLU A 93 -5.95 -52.89 -10.87
C GLU A 93 -5.61 -52.53 -9.42
N ILE A 94 -6.59 -52.04 -8.65
CA ILE A 94 -6.43 -51.65 -7.25
C ILE A 94 -7.53 -52.26 -6.37
N SER A 95 -7.25 -52.48 -5.09
CA SER A 95 -8.23 -52.99 -4.13
C SER A 95 -9.24 -51.92 -3.70
N ASP A 96 -10.39 -52.34 -3.17
CA ASP A 96 -11.40 -51.44 -2.63
C ASP A 96 -10.82 -50.53 -1.54
N GLU A 97 -9.97 -51.06 -0.66
CA GLU A 97 -9.34 -50.29 0.41
C GLU A 97 -8.40 -49.20 -0.14
N ALA A 98 -7.57 -49.55 -1.12
CA ALA A 98 -6.67 -48.61 -1.77
C ALA A 98 -7.44 -47.51 -2.52
N TYR A 99 -8.50 -47.89 -3.24
CA TYR A 99 -9.39 -46.95 -3.91
C TYR A 99 -10.06 -45.99 -2.93
N GLN A 100 -10.66 -46.48 -1.84
CA GLN A 100 -11.35 -45.63 -0.87
C GLN A 100 -10.40 -44.64 -0.19
N GLN A 101 -9.17 -45.06 0.13
CA GLN A 101 -8.16 -44.19 0.70
C GLN A 101 -7.78 -43.06 -0.27
N GLU A 102 -7.45 -43.40 -1.51
CA GLU A 102 -7.00 -42.43 -2.52
C GLU A 102 -8.15 -41.49 -2.93
N MET A 103 -9.36 -42.03 -3.15
CA MET A 103 -10.56 -41.26 -3.44
C MET A 103 -10.84 -40.22 -2.35
N THR A 104 -10.74 -40.62 -1.08
CA THR A 104 -10.95 -39.71 0.05
C THR A 104 -9.91 -38.58 0.04
N LEU A 105 -8.63 -38.92 -0.13
CA LEU A 105 -7.54 -37.95 -0.14
C LEU A 105 -7.67 -36.94 -1.29
N LEU A 106 -7.89 -37.43 -2.51
CA LEU A 106 -8.03 -36.59 -3.70
C LEU A 106 -9.28 -35.71 -3.63
N THR A 107 -10.39 -36.23 -3.10
CA THR A 107 -11.63 -35.45 -2.92
C THR A 107 -11.43 -34.30 -1.93
N ILE A 108 -10.79 -34.57 -0.79
CA ILE A 108 -10.45 -33.52 0.20
C ILE A 108 -9.54 -32.45 -0.44
N GLY A 109 -8.51 -32.89 -1.19
CA GLY A 109 -7.61 -31.98 -1.91
C GLY A 109 -8.36 -31.09 -2.91
N LEU A 110 -9.27 -31.70 -3.68
CA LEU A 110 -10.07 -31.00 -4.70
C LEU A 110 -11.02 -29.97 -4.07
N GLU A 111 -11.71 -30.34 -3.00
CA GLU A 111 -12.62 -29.43 -2.29
C GLU A 111 -11.85 -28.24 -1.69
N ASN A 112 -10.69 -28.50 -1.08
CA ASN A 112 -9.84 -27.45 -0.55
C ASN A 112 -9.34 -26.49 -1.64
N ALA A 113 -8.88 -27.02 -2.78
CA ALA A 113 -8.43 -26.21 -3.91
C ALA A 113 -9.58 -25.34 -4.48
N LYS A 114 -10.79 -25.91 -4.62
CA LYS A 114 -11.99 -25.17 -5.07
C LYS A 114 -12.37 -24.07 -4.09
N LYS A 115 -12.33 -24.34 -2.79
CA LYS A 115 -12.62 -23.35 -1.75
C LYS A 115 -11.60 -22.21 -1.70
N GLU A 116 -10.32 -22.52 -1.87
CA GLU A 116 -9.27 -21.50 -1.93
C GLU A 116 -9.45 -20.62 -3.17
N LEU A 117 -9.71 -21.22 -4.34
CA LEU A 117 -9.96 -20.52 -5.59
C LEU A 117 -11.12 -19.52 -5.45
N GLU A 118 -12.24 -19.97 -4.90
CA GLU A 118 -13.41 -19.12 -4.66
C GLU A 118 -13.08 -17.95 -3.72
N SER A 119 -12.37 -18.22 -2.63
CA SER A 119 -11.97 -17.18 -1.68
C SER A 119 -11.06 -16.13 -2.29
N ILE A 120 -10.15 -16.51 -3.19
CA ILE A 120 -9.28 -15.57 -3.90
C ILE A 120 -10.10 -14.75 -4.89
N LYS A 121 -11.00 -15.37 -5.66
CA LYS A 121 -11.90 -14.67 -6.60
C LYS A 121 -12.75 -13.61 -5.88
N GLU A 122 -13.36 -13.96 -4.76
CA GLU A 122 -14.12 -13.02 -3.92
C GLU A 122 -13.25 -11.84 -3.43
N THR A 123 -11.99 -12.11 -3.08
CA THR A 123 -11.05 -11.07 -2.63
C THR A 123 -10.65 -10.13 -3.77
N ILE A 124 -10.44 -10.66 -4.97
CA ILE A 124 -10.16 -9.87 -6.18
C ILE A 124 -11.34 -8.96 -6.53
N GLU A 125 -12.58 -9.46 -6.48
CA GLU A 125 -13.77 -8.66 -6.75
C GLU A 125 -13.92 -7.49 -5.76
N LYS A 126 -13.66 -7.73 -4.48
CA LYS A 126 -13.65 -6.67 -3.46
C LYS A 126 -12.58 -5.61 -3.70
N LEU A 127 -11.40 -6.03 -4.14
CA LEU A 127 -10.31 -5.11 -4.50
C LEU A 127 -10.71 -4.25 -5.72
N ALA A 128 -11.31 -4.85 -6.75
CA ALA A 128 -11.77 -4.14 -7.93
C ALA A 128 -12.89 -3.13 -7.61
N ALA A 129 -13.78 -3.46 -6.67
CA ALA A 129 -14.82 -2.54 -6.19
C ALA A 129 -14.24 -1.36 -5.40
N SER A 130 -13.23 -1.60 -4.56
CA SER A 130 -12.56 -0.55 -3.77
C SER A 130 -11.81 0.49 -4.62
N ALA A 131 -11.38 0.13 -5.83
CA ALA A 131 -10.66 1.04 -6.74
C ALA A 131 -11.59 2.06 -7.44
N LYS A 132 -12.91 1.87 -7.41
CA LYS A 132 -13.88 2.75 -8.09
C LYS A 132 -14.40 3.92 -7.24
N THR A 133 -14.13 3.95 -5.94
CA THR A 133 -14.77 4.90 -5.01
C THR A 133 -13.90 6.10 -4.64
N THR A 134 -12.68 6.20 -5.15
CA THR A 134 -11.75 7.29 -4.82
C THR A 134 -11.82 8.44 -5.82
N GLU A 135 -13.01 8.98 -6.06
CA GLU A 135 -13.17 10.33 -6.62
C GLU A 135 -13.31 11.31 -5.45
N TYR A 136 -12.20 11.99 -5.09
CA TYR A 136 -12.26 13.19 -4.26
C TYR A 136 -12.17 14.43 -5.17
N PRO A 137 -12.90 15.51 -4.85
CA PRO A 137 -12.96 16.70 -5.67
C PRO A 137 -11.62 17.45 -5.66
N THR A 138 -10.99 17.57 -6.83
CA THR A 138 -9.76 18.35 -7.12
C THR A 138 -9.95 19.88 -6.97
N THR A 139 -11.00 20.37 -6.34
CA THR A 139 -11.46 21.77 -6.49
C THR A 139 -10.72 22.82 -5.64
N TRP A 140 -9.55 22.52 -5.07
CA TRP A 140 -8.84 23.47 -4.20
C TRP A 140 -7.65 24.21 -4.85
N ALA A 141 -7.36 23.96 -6.13
CA ALA A 141 -6.19 24.57 -6.78
C ALA A 141 -6.45 25.91 -7.49
N GLU A 142 -7.69 26.43 -7.56
CA GLU A 142 -7.95 27.63 -8.36
C GLU A 142 -8.81 28.66 -7.63
N LYS A 143 -8.19 29.37 -6.68
CA LYS A 143 -8.47 30.78 -6.51
C LYS A 143 -7.18 31.56 -6.74
N GLU A 144 -7.09 32.11 -7.94
CA GLU A 144 -6.13 33.14 -8.34
C GLU A 144 -5.91 34.13 -7.19
N VAL A 145 -4.69 34.15 -6.66
CA VAL A 145 -4.20 35.28 -5.88
C VAL A 145 -4.00 36.42 -6.87
N LYS A 146 -5.00 37.30 -6.98
CA LYS A 146 -4.81 38.61 -7.61
C LYS A 146 -3.80 39.38 -6.77
N THR A 147 -2.59 39.45 -7.29
CA THR A 147 -1.56 40.41 -6.93
C THR A 147 -2.15 41.82 -6.97
N VAL A 148 -2.10 42.56 -5.86
CA VAL A 148 -2.20 44.03 -5.89
C VAL A 148 -0.95 44.59 -5.22
N PRO A 149 -0.13 45.40 -5.92
CA PRO A 149 1.20 45.86 -5.48
C PRO A 149 1.23 46.76 -4.23
N LEU A 150 2.38 46.69 -3.57
CA LEU A 150 2.86 47.54 -2.48
C LEU A 150 3.37 48.89 -3.04
N GLU A 151 2.85 50.02 -2.53
CA GLU A 151 3.42 51.39 -2.44
C GLU A 151 2.23 52.36 -2.17
N GLU A 152 2.19 53.37 -1.29
CA GLU A 152 3.18 54.14 -0.51
C GLU A 152 2.39 55.04 0.50
N LYS A 153 3.08 55.55 1.55
CA LYS A 153 2.70 56.60 2.56
C LYS A 153 1.70 56.21 3.66
N ILE A 154 1.93 56.49 4.95
CA ILE A 154 2.33 57.76 5.61
C ILE A 154 3.23 57.43 6.83
N LYS A 155 4.53 57.78 6.85
CA LYS A 155 5.22 58.96 7.42
C LYS A 155 5.24 59.12 8.98
N ALA A 156 6.45 58.95 9.52
CA ALA A 156 7.10 59.60 10.67
C ALA A 156 6.54 59.44 12.10
N SER A 157 7.31 58.75 12.94
CA SER A 157 7.77 59.33 14.22
C SER A 157 9.12 58.73 14.58
N GLU A 158 10.09 59.62 14.72
CA GLU A 158 11.48 59.44 15.10
C GLU A 158 11.57 59.59 16.62
N THR A 159 12.14 58.60 17.32
CA THR A 159 12.71 58.78 18.68
C THR A 159 13.82 57.73 18.89
N GLU A 160 15.07 58.22 18.88
CA GLU A 160 16.30 57.68 19.52
C GLU A 160 16.02 57.14 20.95
N ALA A 161 16.66 56.14 21.57
CA ALA A 161 17.95 55.44 21.49
C ALA A 161 17.87 54.20 22.46
N PRO A 162 18.98 53.60 22.95
CA PRO A 162 19.97 52.78 22.26
C PRO A 162 20.12 51.35 22.83
N LEU A 163 20.76 50.51 22.00
CA LEU A 163 21.57 49.31 22.25
C LEU A 163 21.66 48.75 23.69
N THR A 164 21.32 47.47 23.85
CA THR A 164 22.01 46.60 24.81
C THR A 164 22.38 45.27 24.14
N GLU A 165 23.65 44.94 24.29
CA GLU A 165 24.35 43.75 23.83
C GLU A 165 23.65 42.44 24.22
N PHE A 166 23.70 41.45 23.33
CA PHE A 166 24.05 40.10 23.76
C PHE A 166 25.02 39.50 22.73
N ILE A 167 26.29 39.49 23.11
CA ILE A 167 27.35 38.67 22.53
C ILE A 167 27.22 37.27 23.13
N MET A 168 27.27 36.24 22.28
CA MET A 168 27.96 34.95 22.45
C MET A 168 27.59 34.11 21.22
N GLU A 169 28.42 34.02 20.18
CA GLU A 169 29.62 33.14 20.11
C GLU A 169 29.21 31.70 20.50
N SER A 170 29.06 30.76 19.56
CA SER A 170 30.23 30.07 19.00
C SER A 170 29.97 29.34 17.68
N LYS A 171 30.96 29.50 16.80
CA LYS A 171 31.35 28.74 15.60
C LYS A 171 31.36 27.23 15.84
N GLU A 172 30.84 26.39 14.94
CA GLU A 172 31.40 25.90 13.67
C GLU A 172 32.36 24.70 13.80
N LEU A 173 31.94 23.60 13.13
CA LEU A 173 32.72 22.66 12.29
C LEU A 173 33.32 21.34 12.84
N LYS A 174 32.90 20.26 12.14
CA LYS A 174 33.55 18.95 11.81
C LYS A 174 33.83 17.99 12.98
N GLU A 175 33.63 16.67 12.83
CA GLU A 175 34.32 15.80 11.87
C GLU A 175 33.63 14.41 11.76
N ILE A 176 33.56 13.86 10.55
CA ILE A 176 33.25 12.44 10.26
C ILE A 176 34.59 11.69 10.31
N PRO A 177 34.67 10.48 10.87
CA PRO A 177 35.15 9.38 10.02
C PRO A 177 34.18 8.19 9.85
N GLN A 178 34.12 7.72 8.61
CA GLN A 178 33.69 6.38 8.21
C GLN A 178 34.73 5.34 8.66
N GLU A 179 34.28 4.15 9.05
CA GLU A 179 35.01 2.92 8.76
C GLU A 179 34.01 1.78 8.54
N ALA A 180 34.24 1.02 7.46
CA ALA A 180 33.40 -0.08 7.00
C ALA A 180 34.02 -1.45 7.40
N PRO A 181 33.65 -2.55 6.73
CA PRO A 181 33.05 -3.75 7.33
C PRO A 181 34.07 -4.82 7.78
N THR A 182 33.65 -5.72 8.66
CA THR A 182 34.30 -7.03 8.84
C THR A 182 33.40 -8.15 8.32
N THR A 183 33.88 -8.79 7.26
CA THR A 183 33.48 -10.10 6.75
C THR A 183 34.27 -11.20 7.47
N GLU A 184 33.70 -12.42 7.49
CA GLU A 184 34.38 -13.74 7.57
C GLU A 184 34.95 -14.15 8.96
N THR A 185 34.96 -15.41 9.43
CA THR A 185 34.79 -16.75 8.85
C THR A 185 34.63 -17.79 9.97
N THR A 186 33.88 -18.87 9.67
CA THR A 186 33.99 -20.28 10.10
C THR A 186 34.91 -20.68 11.27
N SER A 187 34.36 -21.44 12.23
CA SER A 187 34.88 -22.72 12.77
C SER A 187 33.80 -23.44 13.55
#